data_AF-A0A538U9T6-F1
#
_entry.id   AF-A0A538U9T6-F1
#
_cell.length_a   1.000
_cell.length_b   1.000
_cell.length_c   1.000
_cell.angle_alpha   90.00
_cell.angle_beta   90.00
_cell.angle_gamma   90.00
#
_symmetry.space_group_name_H-M   'P 1'
#
loop_
_entity.id
_entity.type
_entity.pdbx_description
1 polymer ?
#
loop_
_entity_poly.entity_id
_entity_poly.type
_entity_poly.pdbx_seq_one_letter_code
_entity_poly.pdbx_strand_id
1 'polypeptide(L)'
;ANRGIRNDPQFVLKVEDKNGTVLEKSSPHPVEVLSEETASVMTSMLQSVMDHGTGYPARALGFTNPAAGKTGTMDEYADAWFVGYTPSLVAGVWVGYDQKKSIGPGMTGAAAALPAWTDFMIGAGRGRPVEICAEAGMLATVNCPEVTTEIFTEGAEPTEACTVHPGPLLKPAGPGAPTDSRHFDEHDTEIQRPTPVTATGARPDGH
;
A
#
# COMPACT_ATOMS: atom_id res chain seq x y z
N ALA A 1 3.16 -8.05 -9.35
CA ALA A 1 2.86 -7.55 -7.99
C ALA A 1 4.14 -7.61 -7.17
N ASN A 2 4.25 -8.47 -6.15
CA ASN A 2 5.35 -8.47 -5.19
C ASN A 2 6.65 -9.16 -5.66
N ARG A 3 7.19 -8.78 -6.83
CA ARG A 3 8.51 -9.19 -7.39
C ARG A 3 8.84 -10.71 -7.47
N GLY A 4 7.90 -11.61 -7.16
CA GLY A 4 8.14 -13.06 -7.09
C GLY A 4 8.15 -13.63 -5.66
N ILE A 5 8.02 -12.78 -4.65
CA ILE A 5 7.86 -13.16 -3.24
C ILE A 5 6.38 -13.42 -2.94
N ARG A 6 6.05 -14.63 -2.50
CA ARG A 6 4.75 -15.01 -1.95
C ARG A 6 4.72 -14.66 -0.46
N ASN A 7 3.76 -13.84 -0.06
CA ASN A 7 3.32 -13.72 1.33
C ASN A 7 2.01 -14.52 1.46
N ASP A 8 1.89 -15.33 2.51
CA ASP A 8 0.66 -16.07 2.78
C ASP A 8 -0.41 -15.15 3.41
N PRO A 9 -1.70 -15.19 2.98
CA PRO A 9 -2.70 -14.21 3.41
C PRO A 9 -2.98 -14.23 4.92
N GLN A 10 -2.84 -13.08 5.58
CA GLN A 10 -3.15 -12.89 7.00
C GLN A 10 -4.51 -12.22 7.17
N PHE A 11 -5.42 -12.88 7.88
CA PHE A 11 -6.76 -12.35 8.20
C PHE A 11 -6.86 -11.76 9.62
N VAL A 12 -5.91 -12.11 10.50
CA VAL A 12 -5.82 -11.64 11.89
C VAL A 12 -4.35 -11.30 12.14
N LEU A 13 -4.07 -10.03 12.44
CA LEU A 13 -2.70 -9.56 12.71
C LEU A 13 -2.27 -9.79 14.16
N LYS A 14 -3.21 -9.64 15.11
CA LYS A 14 -2.98 -9.65 16.55
C LYS A 14 -4.26 -10.04 17.28
N VAL A 15 -4.14 -10.81 18.35
CA VAL A 15 -5.23 -11.10 19.32
C VAL A 15 -4.71 -10.69 20.69
N GLU A 16 -5.51 -9.91 21.43
CA GLU A 16 -5.18 -9.43 22.77
C GLU A 16 -6.23 -9.85 23.79
N ASP A 17 -5.80 -9.97 25.05
CA ASP A 17 -6.70 -10.06 26.18
C ASP A 17 -7.18 -8.66 26.64
N LYS A 18 -8.16 -8.64 27.54
CA LYS A 18 -8.75 -7.40 28.10
C LYS A 18 -7.77 -6.48 28.85
N ASN A 19 -6.53 -6.92 29.07
CA ASN A 19 -5.48 -6.19 29.78
C ASN A 19 -4.36 -5.71 28.81
N GLY A 20 -4.51 -5.92 27.50
CA GLY A 20 -3.48 -5.64 26.48
C GLY A 20 -2.42 -6.74 26.34
N THR A 21 -2.65 -7.93 26.90
CA THR A 21 -1.72 -9.06 26.79
C THR A 21 -1.87 -9.69 25.41
N VAL A 22 -0.81 -9.70 24.60
CA VAL A 22 -0.82 -10.34 23.29
C VAL A 22 -0.91 -11.86 23.46
N LEU A 23 -2.00 -12.45 22.96
CA LEU A 23 -2.25 -13.90 22.99
C LEU A 23 -1.77 -14.58 21.70
N GLU A 24 -1.93 -13.90 20.57
CA GLU A 24 -1.48 -14.34 19.25
C GLU A 24 -1.03 -13.12 18.43
N LYS A 25 0.01 -13.29 17.61
CA LYS A 25 0.44 -12.30 16.62
C LYS A 25 0.85 -13.04 15.37
N SER A 26 0.38 -12.59 14.21
CA SER A 26 0.81 -13.14 12.92
C SER A 26 2.14 -12.50 12.50
N SER A 27 3.08 -13.32 12.05
CA SER A 27 4.34 -12.87 11.44
C SER A 27 4.33 -13.25 9.96
N PRO A 28 4.68 -12.34 9.04
CA PRO A 28 4.82 -12.68 7.62
C PRO A 28 5.91 -13.72 7.39
N HIS A 29 5.64 -14.67 6.49
CA HIS A 29 6.58 -15.71 6.08
C HIS A 29 6.83 -15.57 4.57
N PRO A 30 7.67 -14.61 4.14
CA PRO A 30 7.95 -14.39 2.73
C PRO A 30 8.70 -15.58 2.11
N VAL A 31 8.20 -16.09 0.99
CA VAL A 31 8.83 -17.18 0.23
C VAL A 31 9.03 -16.75 -1.22
N GLU A 32 10.27 -16.70 -1.70
CA GLU A 32 10.54 -16.53 -3.13
C GLU A 32 10.01 -17.76 -3.90
N VAL A 33 9.10 -17.52 -4.84
CA VAL A 33 8.49 -18.57 -5.71
C VAL A 33 8.79 -18.36 -7.19
N LEU A 34 9.28 -17.19 -7.57
CA LEU A 34 9.73 -16.81 -8.91
C LEU A 34 10.88 -15.79 -8.78
N SER A 35 11.84 -15.82 -9.71
CA SER A 35 12.87 -14.77 -9.76
C SER A 35 12.28 -13.41 -10.16
N GLU A 36 12.91 -12.32 -9.70
CA GLU A 36 12.47 -10.94 -10.01
C GLU A 36 12.39 -10.65 -11.52
N GLU A 37 13.31 -11.20 -12.31
CA GLU A 37 13.29 -11.12 -13.78
C GLU A 37 12.02 -11.77 -14.35
N THR A 38 11.71 -13.01 -13.93
CA THR A 38 10.51 -13.74 -14.36
C THR A 38 9.23 -13.00 -13.97
N ALA A 39 9.18 -12.51 -12.73
CA ALA A 39 8.05 -11.74 -12.22
C ALA A 39 7.87 -10.40 -12.95
N SER A 40 8.96 -9.77 -13.39
CA SER A 40 8.96 -8.51 -14.14
C SER A 40 8.47 -8.70 -15.57
N VAL A 41 8.96 -9.74 -16.27
CA VAL A 41 8.50 -10.12 -17.61
C VAL A 41 7.01 -10.45 -17.60
N MET A 42 6.56 -11.26 -16.64
CA MET A 42 5.14 -11.58 -16.46
C MET A 42 4.28 -10.34 -16.12
N THR A 43 4.82 -9.39 -15.34
CA THR A 43 4.13 -8.12 -15.05
C THR A 43 3.97 -7.29 -16.33
N SER A 44 5.01 -7.14 -17.14
CA SER A 44 4.97 -6.42 -18.42
C SER A 44 3.93 -7.01 -19.40
N MET A 45 3.88 -8.34 -19.54
CA MET A 45 2.86 -9.02 -20.35
C MET A 45 1.43 -8.74 -19.85
N LEU A 46 1.23 -8.63 -18.54
CA LEU A 46 -0.08 -8.35 -17.93
C LEU A 46 -0.43 -6.85 -17.92
N GLN A 47 0.53 -5.93 -18.03
CA GLN A 47 0.29 -4.51 -18.29
C GLN A 47 -0.26 -4.29 -19.70
N SER A 48 0.27 -5.02 -20.70
CA SER A 48 -0.26 -4.99 -22.07
C SER A 48 -1.75 -5.34 -22.15
N VAL A 49 -2.25 -6.21 -21.26
CA VAL A 49 -3.70 -6.51 -21.15
C VAL A 49 -4.52 -5.28 -20.72
N MET A 50 -3.98 -4.44 -19.83
CA MET A 50 -4.63 -3.20 -19.35
C MET A 50 -4.55 -2.05 -20.34
N ASP A 51 -3.48 -1.97 -21.13
CA ASP A 51 -3.20 -0.80 -21.97
C ASP A 51 -3.56 -1.01 -23.45
N HIS A 52 -3.54 -2.26 -23.93
CA HIS A 52 -3.83 -2.62 -25.33
C HIS A 52 -4.74 -3.85 -25.50
N GLY A 53 -5.13 -4.52 -24.41
CA GLY A 53 -5.87 -5.79 -24.43
C GLY A 53 -7.26 -5.74 -23.80
N THR A 54 -7.72 -6.89 -23.29
CA THR A 54 -9.09 -7.06 -22.77
C THR A 54 -9.38 -6.33 -21.45
N GLY A 55 -8.37 -5.75 -20.79
CA GLY A 55 -8.51 -4.87 -19.63
C GLY A 55 -8.66 -3.38 -20.02
N TYR A 56 -8.40 -3.01 -21.27
CA TYR A 56 -8.44 -1.62 -21.76
C TYR A 56 -9.72 -0.82 -21.43
N PRO A 57 -10.94 -1.41 -21.39
CA PRO A 57 -12.14 -0.67 -20.99
C PRO A 57 -12.05 0.01 -19.61
N ALA A 58 -11.20 -0.47 -18.69
CA ALA A 58 -10.94 0.22 -17.42
C ALA A 58 -10.39 1.65 -17.61
N ARG A 59 -9.62 1.90 -18.68
CA ARG A 59 -9.13 3.24 -19.04
C ARG A 59 -10.28 4.18 -19.41
N ALA A 60 -11.27 3.69 -20.16
CA ALA A 60 -12.47 4.44 -20.51
C ALA A 60 -13.41 4.65 -19.31
N LEU A 61 -13.37 3.78 -18.30
CA LEU A 61 -14.04 3.93 -17.01
C LEU A 61 -13.27 4.84 -16.01
N GLY A 62 -12.18 5.47 -16.43
CA GLY A 62 -11.45 6.47 -15.64
C GLY A 62 -10.28 5.94 -14.79
N PHE A 63 -9.95 4.65 -14.85
CA PHE A 63 -8.79 4.12 -14.13
C PHE A 63 -7.48 4.42 -14.89
N THR A 64 -6.71 5.38 -14.39
CA THR A 64 -5.48 5.89 -15.02
C THR A 64 -4.18 5.31 -14.45
N ASN A 65 -4.22 4.68 -13.27
CA ASN A 65 -3.01 4.21 -12.58
C ASN A 65 -2.31 3.04 -13.33
N PRO A 66 -0.97 2.87 -13.17
CA PRO A 66 -0.28 1.69 -13.67
C PRO A 66 -0.81 0.41 -13.00
N ALA A 67 -1.23 -0.55 -13.80
CA ALA A 67 -1.72 -1.85 -13.32
C ALA A 67 -1.44 -2.96 -14.35
N ALA A 68 -1.44 -4.19 -13.88
CA ALA A 68 -1.41 -5.41 -14.67
C ALA A 68 -2.63 -6.26 -14.34
N GLY A 69 -3.19 -6.99 -15.30
CA GLY A 69 -4.36 -7.83 -15.03
C GLY A 69 -4.70 -8.84 -16.11
N LYS A 70 -5.71 -9.66 -15.85
CA LYS A 70 -6.17 -10.72 -16.74
C LYS A 70 -7.67 -10.95 -16.63
N THR A 71 -8.35 -10.94 -17.77
CA THR A 71 -9.72 -11.47 -17.91
C THR A 71 -9.73 -13.00 -17.94
N GLY A 72 -10.75 -13.59 -17.34
CA GLY A 72 -11.18 -14.97 -17.59
C GLY A 72 -12.69 -15.04 -17.76
N THR A 73 -13.16 -16.10 -18.42
CA THR A 73 -14.57 -16.37 -18.70
C THR A 73 -14.70 -17.87 -18.90
N MET A 74 -15.61 -18.54 -18.19
CA MET A 74 -15.92 -19.96 -18.41
C MET A 74 -16.89 -20.11 -19.59
N ASP A 75 -16.90 -21.30 -20.19
CA ASP A 75 -17.85 -21.70 -21.24
C ASP A 75 -19.30 -21.32 -20.91
N GLU A 76 -20.08 -21.05 -21.96
CA GLU A 76 -21.49 -20.61 -21.89
C GLU A 76 -21.71 -19.28 -21.13
N TYR A 77 -20.65 -18.52 -20.82
CA TYR A 77 -20.70 -17.33 -19.95
C TYR A 77 -21.26 -17.65 -18.56
N ALA A 78 -20.98 -18.85 -18.01
CA ALA A 78 -21.42 -19.24 -16.66
C ALA A 78 -20.70 -18.44 -15.56
N ASP A 79 -19.43 -18.12 -15.79
CA ASP A 79 -18.56 -17.41 -14.85
C ASP A 79 -17.74 -16.36 -15.62
N ALA A 80 -17.62 -15.18 -15.03
CA ALA A 80 -16.82 -14.08 -15.56
C ALA A 80 -15.94 -13.51 -14.45
N TRP A 81 -14.63 -13.45 -14.67
CA TRP A 81 -13.71 -12.92 -13.66
C TRP A 81 -12.66 -11.98 -14.24
N PHE A 82 -12.23 -11.04 -13.41
CA PHE A 82 -11.12 -10.16 -13.67
C PHE A 82 -10.21 -10.10 -12.42
N VAL A 83 -8.93 -10.40 -12.61
CA VAL A 83 -7.91 -10.27 -11.56
C VAL A 83 -6.87 -9.28 -12.03
N GLY A 84 -6.59 -8.27 -11.22
CA GLY A 84 -5.62 -7.23 -11.53
C GLY A 84 -4.97 -6.63 -10.29
N TYR A 85 -3.81 -6.02 -10.48
CA TYR A 85 -2.99 -5.46 -9.41
C TYR A 85 -2.24 -4.19 -9.83
N THR A 86 -2.04 -3.31 -8.86
CA THR A 86 -1.04 -2.23 -8.85
C THR A 86 0.24 -2.76 -8.16
N PRO A 87 1.29 -1.95 -7.93
CA PRO A 87 2.43 -2.38 -7.12
C PRO A 87 2.08 -2.74 -5.66
N SER A 88 1.00 -2.16 -5.11
CA SER A 88 0.65 -2.17 -3.69
C SER A 88 -0.68 -2.86 -3.35
N LEU A 89 -1.52 -3.20 -4.33
CA LEU A 89 -2.82 -3.83 -4.11
C LEU A 89 -3.14 -4.81 -5.24
N VAL A 90 -3.62 -6.00 -4.88
CA VAL A 90 -4.23 -6.98 -5.80
C VAL A 90 -5.71 -7.12 -5.48
N ALA A 91 -6.55 -7.15 -6.51
CA ALA A 91 -7.98 -7.37 -6.38
C ALA A 91 -8.46 -8.35 -7.46
N GLY A 92 -9.34 -9.27 -7.06
CA GLY A 92 -10.04 -10.19 -7.95
C GLY A 92 -11.54 -9.99 -7.82
N VAL A 93 -12.23 -9.82 -8.94
CA VAL A 93 -13.70 -9.79 -9.01
C VAL A 93 -14.17 -10.99 -9.81
N TRP A 94 -15.13 -11.72 -9.26
CA TRP A 94 -15.89 -12.78 -9.93
C TRP A 94 -17.36 -12.36 -10.00
N VAL A 95 -18.01 -12.70 -11.10
CA VAL A 95 -19.45 -12.58 -11.33
C VAL A 95 -19.92 -13.91 -11.90
N GLY A 96 -21.01 -14.44 -11.34
CA GLY A 96 -21.60 -15.72 -11.70
C GLY A 96 -22.86 -15.99 -10.87
N TYR A 97 -23.29 -17.24 -10.83
CA TYR A 97 -24.38 -17.71 -9.96
C TYR A 97 -23.90 -18.90 -9.12
N ASP A 98 -24.43 -19.06 -7.90
CA ASP A 98 -24.11 -20.17 -6.98
C ASP A 98 -24.39 -21.57 -7.57
N GLN A 99 -25.25 -21.63 -8.59
CA GLN A 99 -25.52 -22.81 -9.41
C GLN A 99 -25.11 -22.50 -10.85
N LYS A 100 -24.34 -23.39 -11.50
CA LYS A 100 -23.81 -23.17 -12.86
C LYS A 100 -24.93 -22.83 -13.84
N LYS A 101 -24.97 -21.58 -14.27
CA LYS A 101 -25.98 -21.00 -15.16
C LYS A 101 -25.34 -19.84 -15.90
N SER A 102 -25.63 -19.68 -17.19
CA SER A 102 -25.17 -18.53 -17.97
C SER A 102 -25.61 -17.20 -17.35
N ILE A 103 -24.67 -16.28 -17.16
CA ILE A 103 -24.89 -14.88 -16.76
C ILE A 103 -25.62 -14.14 -17.90
N GLY A 104 -25.27 -14.47 -19.15
CA GLY A 104 -25.91 -13.97 -20.36
C GLY A 104 -24.95 -13.93 -21.56
N PRO A 105 -25.45 -13.93 -22.81
CA PRO A 105 -24.61 -13.83 -24.00
C PRO A 105 -23.72 -12.58 -23.96
N GLY A 106 -22.40 -12.77 -24.10
CA GLY A 106 -21.41 -11.68 -24.12
C GLY A 106 -20.93 -11.23 -22.73
N MET A 107 -21.44 -11.82 -21.64
CA MET A 107 -21.01 -11.52 -20.26
C MET A 107 -19.64 -12.12 -19.95
N THR A 108 -18.61 -11.57 -20.58
CA THR A 108 -17.19 -11.91 -20.35
C THR A 108 -16.63 -11.21 -19.11
N GLY A 109 -15.44 -11.60 -18.67
CA GLY A 109 -14.70 -10.92 -17.59
C GLY A 109 -14.48 -9.43 -17.84
N ALA A 110 -14.40 -8.99 -19.11
CA ALA A 110 -14.28 -7.57 -19.49
C ALA A 110 -15.62 -6.80 -19.40
N ALA A 111 -16.76 -7.50 -19.53
CA ALA A 111 -18.08 -6.90 -19.50
C ALA A 111 -18.74 -6.95 -18.12
N ALA A 112 -18.54 -8.04 -17.37
CA ALA A 112 -19.21 -8.29 -16.10
C ALA A 112 -18.34 -7.94 -14.88
N ALA A 113 -17.08 -8.39 -14.82
CA ALA A 113 -16.23 -8.27 -13.64
C ALA A 113 -15.34 -7.01 -13.66
N LEU A 114 -14.80 -6.64 -14.82
CA LEU A 114 -13.90 -5.48 -14.99
C LEU A 114 -14.51 -4.14 -14.54
N PRO A 115 -15.81 -3.82 -14.75
CA PRO A 115 -16.36 -2.54 -14.29
C PRO A 115 -16.37 -2.41 -12.76
N ALA A 116 -16.76 -3.47 -12.05
CA ALA A 116 -16.74 -3.50 -10.58
C ALA A 116 -15.31 -3.52 -10.01
N TRP A 117 -14.38 -4.21 -10.67
CA TRP A 117 -12.95 -4.12 -10.34
C TRP A 117 -12.42 -2.70 -10.52
N THR A 118 -12.84 -2.01 -11.59
CA THR A 118 -12.43 -0.64 -11.90
C THR A 118 -12.91 0.34 -10.84
N ASP A 119 -14.20 0.30 -10.49
CA ASP A 119 -14.76 1.17 -9.45
C ASP A 119 -14.09 0.94 -8.07
N PHE A 120 -13.92 -0.33 -7.68
CA PHE A 120 -13.19 -0.68 -6.46
C PHE A 120 -11.76 -0.15 -6.45
N MET A 121 -11.00 -0.31 -7.54
CA MET A 121 -9.61 0.13 -7.62
C MET A 121 -9.46 1.66 -7.77
N ILE A 122 -10.47 2.37 -8.30
CA ILE A 122 -10.55 3.84 -8.24
C ILE A 122 -10.84 4.29 -6.79
N GLY A 123 -11.70 3.58 -6.06
CA GLY A 123 -11.98 3.85 -4.64
C GLY A 123 -10.76 3.61 -3.75
N ALA A 124 -10.17 2.41 -3.81
CA ALA A 124 -8.98 2.04 -3.05
C ALA A 124 -7.75 2.87 -3.46
N GLY A 125 -7.65 3.29 -4.72
CA GLY A 125 -6.63 4.19 -5.23
C GLY A 125 -6.67 5.62 -4.68
N ARG A 126 -7.67 5.98 -3.87
CA ARG A 126 -7.68 7.20 -3.05
C ARG A 126 -6.93 7.06 -1.72
N GLY A 127 -6.54 5.84 -1.36
CA GLY A 127 -5.72 5.58 -0.19
C GLY A 127 -4.33 6.20 -0.30
N ARG A 128 -3.71 6.45 0.86
CA ARG A 128 -2.40 7.06 0.96
C ARG A 128 -1.31 5.98 1.09
N PRO A 129 -0.12 6.17 0.50
CA PRO A 129 1.02 5.30 0.74
C PRO A 129 1.54 5.52 2.17
N VAL A 130 1.60 4.44 2.95
CA VAL A 130 2.17 4.41 4.31
C VAL A 130 3.32 3.43 4.33
N GLU A 131 4.43 3.84 4.92
CA GLU A 131 5.59 2.97 5.16
C GLU A 131 5.40 2.19 6.46
N ILE A 132 5.33 0.87 6.35
CA ILE A 132 5.14 -0.06 7.46
C ILE A 132 6.32 -1.01 7.58
N CYS A 133 6.59 -1.47 8.80
CA CYS A 133 7.59 -2.51 9.05
C CYS A 133 7.12 -3.83 8.42
N ALA A 134 7.90 -4.39 7.49
CA ALA A 134 7.50 -5.56 6.73
C ALA A 134 7.28 -6.82 7.60
N GLU A 135 7.96 -6.93 8.75
CA GLU A 135 7.74 -8.01 9.72
C GLU A 135 6.49 -7.78 10.60
N ALA A 136 6.11 -6.53 10.83
CA ALA A 136 5.33 -6.18 12.01
C ALA A 136 4.01 -5.40 11.75
N GLY A 137 3.75 -4.96 10.52
CA GLY A 137 2.48 -4.31 10.11
C GLY A 137 2.22 -2.90 10.68
N MET A 138 3.01 -2.47 11.67
CA MET A 138 2.99 -1.15 12.29
C MET A 138 3.78 -0.12 11.48
N LEU A 139 3.59 1.17 11.76
CA LEU A 139 4.34 2.26 11.12
C LEU A 139 5.85 2.04 11.24
N ALA A 140 6.55 2.18 10.11
CA ALA A 140 7.98 1.96 10.04
C ALA A 140 8.74 2.95 10.93
N THR A 141 9.76 2.45 11.62
CA THR A 141 10.76 3.25 12.32
C THR A 141 12.06 3.27 11.52
N VAL A 142 12.97 4.19 11.86
CA VAL A 142 14.34 4.22 11.32
C VAL A 142 15.16 2.95 11.61
N ASN A 143 14.67 2.07 12.50
CA ASN A 143 15.32 0.83 12.92
C ASN A 143 14.70 -0.42 12.27
N CYS A 144 13.71 -0.29 11.39
CA CYS A 144 13.12 -1.41 10.66
C CYS A 144 14.09 -1.91 9.56
N PRO A 145 14.51 -3.19 9.55
CA PRO A 145 15.47 -3.72 8.58
C PRO A 145 14.85 -3.87 7.18
N GLU A 146 13.54 -4.10 7.11
CA GLU A 146 12.75 -4.11 5.88
C GLU A 146 11.48 -3.28 6.08
N VAL A 147 11.18 -2.46 5.06
CA VAL A 147 10.07 -1.51 5.05
C VAL A 147 9.31 -1.67 3.73
N THR A 148 8.01 -1.90 3.82
CA THR A 148 7.12 -1.95 2.66
C THR A 148 6.23 -0.70 2.62
N THR A 149 5.76 -0.34 1.43
CA THR A 149 4.82 0.77 1.22
C THR A 149 3.48 0.20 0.78
N GLU A 150 2.48 0.26 1.66
CA GLU A 150 1.12 -0.20 1.37
C GLU A 150 0.16 0.98 1.25
N ILE A 151 -0.94 0.78 0.52
CA ILE A 151 -1.96 1.82 0.28
C ILE A 151 -3.12 1.58 1.25
N PHE A 152 -3.31 2.52 2.16
CA PHE A 152 -4.40 2.49 3.14
C PHE A 152 -5.45 3.55 2.82
N THR A 153 -6.72 3.19 2.83
CA THR A 153 -7.81 4.16 2.87
C THR A 153 -7.78 4.97 4.17
N GLU A 154 -8.26 6.21 4.12
CA GLU A 154 -8.33 7.09 5.30
C GLU A 154 -8.99 6.39 6.50
N GLY A 155 -8.31 6.39 7.65
CA GLY A 155 -8.76 5.72 8.87
C GLY A 155 -8.50 4.20 8.96
N ALA A 156 -8.01 3.55 7.90
CA ALA A 156 -7.53 2.16 7.94
C ALA A 156 -6.00 2.04 8.16
N GLU A 157 -5.30 3.18 8.22
CA GLU A 157 -3.86 3.30 8.43
C GLU A 157 -3.45 2.77 9.82
N PRO A 158 -2.34 2.02 9.98
CA PRO A 158 -1.83 1.69 11.30
C PRO A 158 -1.37 2.96 12.02
N THR A 159 -1.77 3.13 13.27
CA THR A 159 -1.49 4.33 14.08
C THR A 159 -0.30 4.17 15.04
N GLU A 160 0.12 2.94 15.31
CA GLU A 160 1.21 2.63 16.23
C GLU A 160 2.57 2.53 15.51
N ALA A 161 3.62 3.01 16.17
CA ALA A 161 5.02 2.82 15.76
C ALA A 161 5.48 1.37 16.00
N CYS A 162 6.37 0.85 15.14
CA CYS A 162 6.84 -0.53 15.25
C CYS A 162 7.48 -0.86 16.61
N THR A 163 6.80 -1.69 17.39
CA THR A 163 7.25 -2.15 18.72
C THR A 163 8.31 -3.27 18.66
N VAL A 164 8.46 -3.95 17.52
CA VAL A 164 9.54 -4.94 17.29
C VAL A 164 10.88 -4.23 17.06
N HIS A 165 10.85 -3.11 16.33
CA HIS A 165 12.01 -2.30 15.97
C HIS A 165 11.87 -0.89 16.58
N PRO A 166 11.93 -0.74 17.91
CA PRO A 166 11.63 0.52 18.57
C PRO A 166 12.61 1.63 18.15
N GLY A 167 12.08 2.80 17.81
CA GLY A 167 12.84 3.97 17.39
C GLY A 167 11.93 5.09 16.86
N PRO A 168 12.49 6.24 16.46
CA PRO A 168 11.75 7.28 15.75
C PRO A 168 11.05 6.74 14.49
N LEU A 169 9.86 7.25 14.17
CA LEU A 169 9.17 6.95 12.91
C LEU A 169 10.04 7.33 11.70
N LEU A 170 10.03 6.49 10.66
CA LEU A 170 10.80 6.67 9.44
C LEU A 170 10.38 7.93 8.66
N LYS A 171 9.08 8.22 8.67
CA LYS A 171 8.48 9.49 8.24
C LYS A 171 7.42 9.91 9.27
N PRO A 172 7.17 11.22 9.47
CA PRO A 172 6.00 11.67 10.22
C PRO A 172 4.73 11.07 9.62
N ALA A 173 3.87 10.51 10.46
CA ALA A 173 2.62 9.91 10.01
C ALA A 173 1.71 10.97 9.36
N GLY A 174 0.88 10.55 8.40
CA GLY A 174 0.02 11.45 7.64
C GLY A 174 -1.03 12.16 8.51
N PRO A 175 -1.62 13.28 8.03
CA PRO A 175 -2.67 13.98 8.76
C PRO A 175 -3.85 13.03 9.00
N GLY A 176 -4.08 12.68 10.27
CA GLY A 176 -5.01 11.63 10.71
C GLY A 176 -4.45 10.77 11.86
N ALA A 177 -3.13 10.58 11.94
CA ALA A 177 -2.53 9.81 13.03
C ALA A 177 -2.58 10.56 14.38
N PRO A 178 -2.71 9.84 15.53
CA PRO A 178 -2.60 10.45 16.86
C PRO A 178 -1.19 11.01 17.06
N THR A 179 -1.08 12.32 17.27
CA THR A 179 0.17 12.91 17.75
C THR A 179 0.39 12.46 19.20
N ASP A 180 1.37 11.60 19.41
CA ASP A 180 1.79 11.07 20.72
C ASP A 180 1.95 12.23 21.73
N SER A 181 1.02 12.31 22.68
CA SER A 181 0.90 13.41 23.65
C SER A 181 1.81 13.22 24.87
N ARG A 182 2.94 12.51 24.72
CA ARG A 182 3.97 12.43 25.75
C ARG A 182 4.61 13.79 26.00
N HIS A 183 4.12 14.40 27.08
CA HIS A 183 4.71 15.49 27.87
C HIS A 183 6.23 15.59 27.66
N PHE A 184 6.67 16.71 27.09
CA PHE A 184 8.01 17.22 27.35
C PHE A 184 7.92 18.05 28.63
N ASP A 185 8.31 17.48 29.76
CA ASP A 185 8.61 18.28 30.95
C ASP A 185 9.82 19.18 30.65
N GLU A 186 9.65 20.49 30.83
CA GLU A 186 10.77 21.42 30.86
C GLU A 186 11.62 21.16 32.11
N HIS A 187 12.91 20.83 31.93
CA HIS A 187 13.99 21.51 32.67
C HIS A 187 15.38 21.19 32.09
N ASP A 188 16.26 22.20 32.19
CA ASP A 188 17.73 22.17 32.12
C ASP A 188 18.39 21.37 30.97
N THR A 189 19.05 22.07 30.02
CA THR A 189 20.40 22.55 30.35
C THR A 189 20.85 23.81 29.58
N GLU A 190 21.75 24.55 30.20
CA GLU A 190 22.23 25.88 29.80
C GLU A 190 23.23 25.84 28.63
N ILE A 191 23.06 26.72 27.63
CA ILE A 191 24.06 26.97 26.59
C ILE A 191 24.43 28.47 26.58
N GLN A 192 25.70 28.76 26.84
CA GLN A 192 26.23 30.12 26.94
C GLN A 192 26.19 30.86 25.61
N ARG A 193 25.75 32.12 25.65
CA ARG A 193 25.81 33.05 24.49
C ARG A 193 27.21 33.67 24.38
N PRO A 194 27.89 33.60 23.22
CA PRO A 194 29.10 34.38 22.98
C PRO A 194 28.79 35.88 22.84
N THR A 195 29.72 36.73 23.32
CA THR A 195 29.64 38.19 23.25
C THR A 195 29.93 38.74 21.84
N PRO A 196 29.33 39.87 21.43
CA PRO A 196 29.54 40.44 20.10
C PRO A 196 30.87 41.20 20.01
N VAL A 197 31.57 41.05 18.87
CA VAL A 197 32.77 41.84 18.53
C VAL A 197 32.36 43.01 17.63
N THR A 198 32.63 44.24 18.07
CA THR A 198 32.46 45.44 17.24
C THR A 198 33.72 45.72 16.41
N ALA A 199 33.53 46.01 15.12
CA ALA A 199 34.57 46.56 14.25
C ALA A 199 33.97 47.65 13.35
N THR A 200 34.68 48.77 13.19
CA THR A 200 34.19 50.00 12.55
C THR A 200 34.90 50.22 11.21
N GLY A 201 34.19 50.57 10.13
CA GLY A 201 34.84 50.80 8.82
C GLY A 201 33.95 51.35 7.70
N ALA A 202 34.07 52.65 7.45
CA ALA A 202 33.77 53.44 6.24
C ALA A 202 33.06 52.81 5.00
N ARG A 203 31.97 53.48 4.57
CA ARG A 203 31.62 53.75 3.15
C ARG A 203 32.54 54.86 2.57
N PRO A 204 32.54 55.18 1.26
CA PRO A 204 31.62 54.78 0.17
C PRO A 204 32.40 54.17 -1.04
N ASP A 205 31.95 54.03 -2.30
CA ASP A 205 30.68 54.21 -3.06
C ASP A 205 30.74 53.25 -4.30
N GLY A 206 29.85 53.18 -5.30
CA GLY A 206 28.62 53.93 -5.60
C GLY A 206 28.44 54.25 -7.09
N HIS A 207 28.22 53.25 -7.95
CA HIS A 207 27.79 53.39 -9.36
C HIS A 207 26.92 52.21 -9.80
#